data_AF-A0A348YA14-F1
#
_entry.id   AF-A0A348YA14-F1
#
_cell.length_a   1.000
_cell.length_b   1.000
_cell.length_c   1.000
_cell.angle_alpha   90.00
_cell.angle_beta   90.00
_cell.angle_gamma   90.00
#
_symmetry.space_group_name_H-M   'P 1'
#
loop_
_entity.id
_entity.type
_entity.pdbx_description
1 polymer ?
#
loop_
_entity_poly.entity_id
_entity_poly.type
_entity_poly.pdbx_seq_one_letter_code
_entity_poly.pdbx_strand_id
1 'polypeptide(L)'
;MTKPTTKKSAAPAADKPKGSPKASPKGKSLVIVESPAKAKTINKYLGDDFIVRSSIGHIRDLPVGASKSAKKPATSKKDDSLTKEEKTQQALVRRMGVDPE
;
A
#
# COMPACT_ATOMS: atom_id res chain seq x y z
N MET A 1 -13.09 50.00 -1.14
CA MET A 1 -13.23 48.59 -1.55
C MET A 1 -12.54 47.72 -0.51
N THR A 2 -13.17 46.62 -0.14
CA THR A 2 -13.09 45.94 1.16
C THR A 2 -12.02 44.84 1.28
N LYS A 3 -11.24 44.92 2.36
CA LYS A 3 -10.55 43.87 3.18
C LYS A 3 -9.55 42.87 2.51
N PRO A 4 -8.32 42.72 3.03
CA PRO A 4 -7.53 41.50 2.89
C PRO A 4 -8.08 40.43 3.85
N THR A 5 -8.42 39.25 3.33
CA THR A 5 -8.84 38.11 4.14
C THR A 5 -7.64 37.19 4.39
N THR A 6 -7.17 37.18 5.63
CA THR A 6 -6.36 36.10 6.21
C THR A 6 -7.12 34.78 6.11
N LYS A 7 -6.60 33.80 5.35
CA LYS A 7 -7.07 32.42 5.44
C LYS A 7 -6.31 31.69 6.55
N LYS A 8 -6.97 31.73 7.70
CA LYS A 8 -6.83 30.93 8.91
C LYS A 8 -6.67 29.42 8.62
N SER A 9 -5.59 28.85 9.17
CA SER A 9 -5.37 27.49 9.68
C SER A 9 -6.16 26.30 9.13
N ALA A 10 -5.44 25.26 8.71
CA ALA A 10 -5.81 23.88 9.02
C ALA A 10 -4.53 23.04 9.16
N ALA A 11 -4.22 22.66 10.41
CA ALA A 11 -3.20 21.67 10.72
C ALA A 11 -3.54 20.32 10.07
N PRO A 12 -2.55 19.47 9.73
CA PRO A 12 -2.83 18.10 9.32
C PRO A 12 -3.47 17.38 10.50
N ALA A 13 -4.70 16.91 10.30
CA ALA A 13 -5.39 16.08 11.26
C ALA A 13 -4.52 14.86 11.56
N ALA A 14 -4.04 14.78 12.79
CA ALA A 14 -3.48 13.56 13.35
C ALA A 14 -4.50 12.44 13.13
N ASP A 15 -4.14 11.44 12.33
CA ASP A 15 -4.89 10.20 12.23
C ASP A 15 -4.80 9.52 13.60
N LYS A 16 -5.80 9.80 14.42
CA LYS A 16 -5.98 9.20 15.73
C LYS A 16 -6.26 7.71 15.48
N PRO A 17 -5.40 6.77 15.91
CA PRO A 17 -5.67 5.35 15.74
C PRO A 17 -6.97 5.02 16.48
N LYS A 18 -8.05 4.87 15.71
CA LYS A 18 -9.39 4.64 16.24
C LYS A 18 -9.50 3.15 16.54
N GLY A 19 -9.39 2.83 17.82
CA GLY A 19 -9.63 1.49 18.36
C GLY A 19 -8.37 0.89 18.95
N SER A 20 -8.16 1.13 20.24
CA SER A 20 -7.37 0.22 21.07
C SER A 20 -7.91 -1.21 20.84
N PRO A 21 -7.08 -2.20 20.46
CA PRO A 21 -7.55 -3.57 20.32
C PRO A 21 -8.02 -4.03 21.71
N LYS A 22 -9.33 -4.11 21.90
CA LYS A 22 -9.92 -4.68 23.11
C LYS A 22 -9.39 -6.11 23.19
N ALA A 23 -8.52 -6.37 24.16
CA ALA A 23 -7.97 -7.70 24.36
C ALA A 23 -9.10 -8.59 24.87
N SER A 24 -9.72 -9.34 23.97
CA SER A 24 -10.61 -10.44 24.33
C SER A 24 -9.78 -11.47 25.13
N PRO A 25 -10.30 -12.02 26.23
CA PRO A 25 -9.57 -12.98 27.09
C PRO A 25 -9.31 -14.35 26.42
N LYS A 26 -9.66 -14.52 25.13
CA LYS A 26 -9.35 -15.66 24.27
C LYS A 26 -8.58 -15.15 23.05
N GLY A 27 -7.57 -15.91 22.61
CA GLY A 27 -6.76 -15.58 21.43
C GLY A 27 -7.63 -15.42 20.17
N LYS A 28 -7.24 -14.49 19.30
CA LYS A 28 -7.98 -14.20 18.06
C LYS A 28 -7.80 -15.34 17.06
N SER A 29 -8.90 -15.78 16.45
CA SER A 29 -8.86 -16.87 15.47
C SER A 29 -8.55 -16.35 14.07
N LEU A 30 -7.67 -17.02 13.32
CA LEU A 30 -7.33 -16.64 11.94
C LEU A 30 -8.26 -17.36 10.95
N VAL A 31 -8.89 -16.58 10.06
CA VAL A 31 -9.73 -17.09 8.97
C VAL A 31 -9.09 -16.66 7.65
N ILE A 32 -8.73 -17.64 6.82
CA ILE A 32 -8.15 -17.41 5.50
C ILE A 32 -9.22 -17.63 4.43
N VAL A 33 -9.35 -16.68 3.52
CA VAL A 33 -10.28 -16.72 2.41
C VAL A 33 -9.57 -16.55 1.08
N GLU A 34 -10.18 -17.01 0.00
CA GLU A 34 -9.55 -17.02 -1.33
C GLU A 34 -9.32 -15.60 -1.91
N SER A 35 -10.28 -14.69 -1.71
CA SER A 35 -10.27 -13.37 -2.34
C SER A 35 -10.42 -12.19 -1.36
N PRO A 36 -9.86 -11.01 -1.68
CA PRO A 36 -9.97 -9.82 -0.81
C PRO A 36 -11.41 -9.34 -0.65
N ALA A 37 -12.25 -9.52 -1.67
CA ALA A 37 -13.67 -9.17 -1.61
C ALA A 37 -14.40 -10.01 -0.56
N LYS A 38 -14.15 -11.34 -0.53
CA LYS A 38 -14.69 -12.24 0.50
C LYS A 38 -14.23 -11.81 1.90
N ALA A 39 -12.96 -11.42 2.07
CA ALA A 39 -12.45 -10.97 3.37
C ALA A 39 -13.24 -9.75 3.89
N LYS A 40 -13.50 -8.76 3.03
CA LYS A 40 -14.31 -7.58 3.38
C LYS A 40 -15.73 -7.93 3.79
N THR A 41 -16.33 -8.92 3.15
CA THR A 41 -17.70 -9.36 3.45
C THR A 41 -17.76 -10.14 4.76
N ILE A 42 -16.87 -11.13 4.93
CA ILE A 42 -16.82 -12.00 6.11
C ILE A 42 -16.45 -11.24 7.38
N ASN A 43 -15.60 -10.21 7.28
CA ASN A 43 -15.26 -9.34 8.41
C ASN A 43 -16.48 -8.61 9.00
N LYS A 44 -17.55 -8.40 8.22
CA LYS A 44 -18.80 -7.78 8.71
C LYS A 44 -19.59 -8.73 9.61
N TYR A 45 -19.39 -10.03 9.49
CA TYR A 45 -20.19 -11.05 10.18
C TYR A 45 -19.49 -11.62 11.42
N LEU A 46 -18.16 -11.75 11.41
CA LEU A 46 -17.40 -12.41 12.50
C LEU A 46 -17.01 -11.50 13.66
N GLY A 47 -16.92 -10.18 13.45
CA GLY A 47 -16.49 -9.23 14.48
C GLY A 47 -14.99 -9.28 14.83
N ASP A 48 -14.60 -8.62 15.93
CA ASP A 48 -13.19 -8.32 16.26
C ASP A 48 -12.39 -9.49 16.87
N ASP A 49 -13.06 -10.60 17.19
CA ASP A 49 -12.45 -11.81 17.73
C ASP A 49 -11.75 -12.65 16.65
N PHE A 50 -11.97 -12.34 15.38
CA PHE A 50 -11.40 -13.03 14.23
C PHE A 50 -10.52 -12.11 13.40
N ILE A 51 -9.39 -12.63 12.94
CA ILE A 51 -8.51 -11.99 11.96
C ILE A 51 -8.80 -12.62 10.61
N VAL A 52 -9.35 -11.84 9.67
CA VAL A 52 -9.67 -12.33 8.31
C VAL A 52 -8.61 -11.87 7.31
N ARG A 53 -7.98 -12.80 6.59
CA ARG A 53 -6.95 -12.52 5.57
C ARG A 53 -7.26 -13.25 4.25
N SER A 54 -6.84 -12.64 3.14
CA SER A 54 -7.00 -13.21 1.80
C SER A 54 -5.74 -13.97 1.38
N SER A 55 -5.87 -15.13 0.74
CA SER A 55 -4.77 -15.90 0.12
C SER A 55 -4.41 -15.39 -1.28
N ILE A 56 -5.28 -14.58 -1.91
CA ILE A 56 -5.08 -14.04 -3.27
C ILE A 56 -4.99 -15.18 -4.30
N GLY A 57 -5.67 -16.30 -4.05
CA GLY A 57 -5.64 -17.50 -4.89
C GLY A 57 -4.72 -18.60 -4.36
N HIS A 58 -4.08 -19.33 -5.27
CA HIS A 58 -3.22 -20.48 -4.96
C HIS A 58 -1.83 -20.01 -4.47
N ILE A 59 -1.38 -20.58 -3.34
CA ILE A 59 -0.09 -20.25 -2.72
C ILE A 59 1.03 -21.15 -3.26
N ARG A 60 0.68 -22.36 -3.69
CA ARG A 60 1.61 -23.33 -4.25
C ARG A 60 0.97 -23.94 -5.49
N ASP A 61 1.78 -24.09 -6.52
CA ASP A 61 1.44 -24.81 -7.73
C ASP A 61 2.55 -25.82 -8.01
N LEU A 62 2.22 -26.86 -8.77
CA LEU A 62 3.21 -27.81 -9.24
C LEU A 62 4.19 -27.09 -10.19
N PRO A 63 5.45 -27.54 -10.27
CA PRO A 63 6.36 -27.06 -11.31
C PRO A 63 5.74 -27.39 -12.68
N VAL A 64 5.26 -26.36 -13.38
CA VAL A 64 4.74 -26.50 -14.74
C VAL A 64 5.90 -26.85 -15.66
N GLY A 65 6.07 -28.15 -15.93
CA GLY A 65 7.11 -28.66 -16.82
C GLY A 65 6.99 -28.01 -18.20
N ALA A 66 8.04 -27.30 -18.60
CA ALA A 66 8.38 -26.94 -19.99
C ALA A 66 7.34 -26.23 -20.89
N SER A 67 6.17 -25.80 -20.40
CA SER A 67 5.19 -25.11 -21.26
C SER A 67 4.71 -23.78 -20.66
N LYS A 68 5.45 -22.74 -21.05
CA LYS A 68 5.05 -21.33 -21.14
C LYS A 68 4.85 -20.53 -19.84
N SER A 69 5.63 -19.45 -19.80
CA SER A 69 5.35 -18.19 -19.09
C SER A 69 5.82 -18.11 -17.64
N ALA A 70 7.13 -18.15 -17.44
CA ALA A 70 7.76 -17.32 -16.41
C ALA A 70 7.44 -15.84 -16.74
N LYS A 71 6.25 -15.38 -16.32
CA LYS A 71 5.94 -13.96 -16.28
C LYS A 71 6.82 -13.38 -15.18
N LYS A 72 8.01 -12.90 -15.60
CA LYS A 72 8.94 -12.11 -14.79
C LYS A 72 8.13 -11.17 -13.89
N PRO A 73 8.32 -11.16 -12.56
CA PRO A 73 7.67 -10.16 -11.74
C PRO A 73 8.12 -8.81 -12.29
N ALA A 74 7.15 -8.03 -12.77
CA ALA A 74 7.40 -6.64 -13.11
C ALA A 74 8.00 -6.03 -11.86
N THR A 75 9.30 -5.75 -11.96
CA THR A 75 10.07 -4.89 -11.08
C THR A 75 9.15 -3.85 -10.47
N SER A 76 9.02 -3.94 -9.14
CA SER A 76 8.97 -2.79 -8.24
C SER A 76 8.56 -1.51 -8.95
N LYS A 77 7.30 -1.10 -8.74
CA LYS A 77 6.93 0.32 -8.84
C LYS A 77 8.07 1.09 -8.18
N LYS A 78 8.89 1.81 -8.96
CA LYS A 78 9.80 2.81 -8.40
C LYS A 78 8.90 3.78 -7.69
N ASP A 79 9.05 3.85 -6.38
CA ASP A 79 8.42 4.87 -5.56
C ASP A 79 8.75 6.24 -6.18
N ASP A 80 7.73 6.87 -6.73
CA ASP A 80 7.74 8.23 -7.29
C ASP A 80 7.90 9.22 -6.12
N SER A 81 9.09 9.23 -5.51
CA SER A 81 9.48 10.19 -4.48
C SER A 81 10.91 10.66 -4.70
N LEU A 82 11.20 11.08 -5.94
CA LEU A 82 12.30 12.00 -6.17
C LEU A 82 11.75 13.41 -5.98
N THR A 83 12.35 14.13 -5.04
CA THR A 83 12.04 15.52 -4.76
C THR A 83 12.25 16.36 -6.04
N LYS A 84 11.50 17.45 -6.17
CA LYS A 84 11.49 18.28 -7.40
C LYS A 84 12.90 18.74 -7.80
N GLU A 85 13.79 18.91 -6.81
CA GLU A 85 15.20 19.26 -6.97
C GLU A 85 16.00 18.17 -7.70
N GLU A 86 15.88 16.91 -7.32
CA GLU A 86 16.64 15.79 -7.90
C GLU A 86 16.29 15.57 -9.38
N LYS A 87 15.01 15.76 -9.73
CA LYS A 87 14.57 15.67 -11.13
C LYS A 87 15.11 16.82 -11.98
N THR A 88 15.19 18.03 -11.42
CA THR A 88 15.79 19.18 -12.12
C THR A 88 17.29 19.03 -12.30
N GLN A 89 18.00 18.53 -11.29
CA GLN A 89 19.43 18.23 -11.38
C GLN A 89 19.68 17.15 -12.42
N GLN A 90 18.93 16.04 -12.40
CA GLN A 90 19.09 14.96 -13.37
C GLN A 90 18.79 15.42 -14.80
N ALA A 91 17.81 16.32 -15.00
CA ALA A 91 17.55 16.93 -16.29
C ALA A 91 18.68 17.86 -16.75
N LEU A 92 19.28 18.62 -15.82
CA LEU A 92 20.41 19.50 -16.12
C LEU A 92 21.67 18.69 -16.48
N VAL A 93 21.99 17.65 -15.72
CA VAL A 93 23.11 16.73 -16.00
C VAL A 93 22.99 16.12 -17.39
N ARG A 94 21.81 15.61 -17.75
CA ARG A 94 21.53 15.10 -19.11
C ARG A 94 21.68 16.16 -20.20
N ARG A 95 21.31 17.41 -19.91
CA ARG A 95 21.46 18.53 -20.86
C ARG A 95 22.92 18.96 -21.02
N MET A 96 23.73 18.83 -19.98
CA MET A 96 25.16 19.12 -20.01
C MET A 96 25.99 17.96 -20.61
N GLY A 97 25.38 16.81 -20.90
CA GLY A 97 26.04 15.67 -21.53
C GLY A 97 27.17 15.08 -20.70
N VAL A 98 27.15 15.31 -19.39
CA VAL A 98 28.11 14.76 -18.44
C VAL A 98 27.41 13.60 -17.77
N ASP A 99 27.81 12.36 -18.06
CA ASP A 99 27.33 11.18 -17.35
C ASP A 99 28.15 11.01 -16.07
N PRO A 100 27.53 11.10 -14.87
CA PRO A 100 28.17 10.68 -13.65
C PRO A 100 27.96 9.17 -13.50
N GLU A 101 29.01 8.38 -13.73
CA GLU A 101 29.14 7.03 -13.18
C GLU A 101 29.26 7.09 -11.64
#